data_AF-G2FNA5-F1
#
_entry.id   AF-G2FNA5-F1
#
_cell.length_a   1.000
_cell.length_b   1.000
_cell.length_c   1.000
_cell.angle_alpha   90.00
_cell.angle_beta   90.00
_cell.angle_gamma   90.00
#
_symmetry.space_group_name_H-M   'P 1'
#
loop_
_entity.id
_entity.type
_entity.pdbx_description
1 polymer ?
#
loop_
_entity_poly.entity_id
_entity_poly.type
_entity_poly.pdbx_seq_one_letter_code
_entity_poly.pdbx_strand_id
1 'polypeptide(L)'
;MFITDDPKGKVYQDLLDFAFSVCDQFIVVIRKDINITKDASAVLESLAPFLIAKREQFEWPGTRLGTGRDYFGREAEPAIVYYFKTDHEAKRILLEVSNSLHSWMQPNLPEDLSFIKNQNPWLINSSHESVSYFETEDKDEIEKIMNIEDLQVRTANSIKNNIPQVYTDDSPNMKCIFCEKKFKEGDTVPESNASEIYFVCLNCMDNGLTVCNEDGKIFNEQLVNKDYLIIDKIQILKIEESDLLEYITNKFINMEEGGGVCSKKCFNSLYINDCIMHLQTYLALVSMDKESTSDLTNMIKGYKNIENILMNKINELKTYLSY
;
A
#
# COMPACT_ATOMS: atom_id res chain seq x y z
N MET A 1 -15.10 -12.87 1.10
CA MET A 1 -14.44 -14.01 0.43
C MET A 1 -13.39 -13.46 -0.52
N PHE A 2 -12.16 -13.92 -0.47
CA PHE A 2 -11.06 -13.39 -1.30
C PHE A 2 -11.00 -14.10 -2.64
N ILE A 3 -10.80 -13.34 -3.72
CA ILE A 3 -10.45 -13.87 -5.03
C ILE A 3 -8.93 -14.04 -5.04
N THR A 4 -8.42 -15.22 -5.40
CA THR A 4 -6.99 -15.54 -5.27
C THR A 4 -6.19 -15.44 -6.57
N ASP A 5 -6.86 -15.20 -7.69
CA ASP A 5 -6.24 -14.96 -9.00
C ASP A 5 -7.11 -13.99 -9.80
N ASP A 6 -6.55 -13.32 -10.81
CA ASP A 6 -7.28 -12.35 -11.64
C ASP A 6 -8.35 -13.04 -12.49
N PRO A 7 -9.65 -12.78 -12.27
CA PRO A 7 -10.71 -13.26 -13.15
C PRO A 7 -10.52 -12.70 -14.56
N LYS A 8 -10.37 -13.59 -15.56
CA LYS A 8 -10.15 -13.24 -16.97
C LYS A 8 -11.11 -13.95 -17.89
N GLY A 9 -11.33 -13.40 -19.09
CA GLY A 9 -12.09 -14.11 -20.12
C GLY A 9 -13.53 -14.39 -19.69
N LYS A 10 -13.93 -15.65 -19.85
CA LYS A 10 -15.26 -16.13 -19.46
C LYS A 10 -15.53 -15.96 -17.96
N VAL A 11 -14.53 -16.16 -17.11
CA VAL A 11 -14.66 -15.99 -15.65
C VAL A 11 -14.97 -14.55 -15.29
N TYR A 12 -14.29 -13.60 -15.93
CA TYR A 12 -14.58 -12.16 -15.78
C TYR A 12 -15.99 -11.82 -16.26
N GLN A 13 -16.40 -12.37 -17.40
CA GLN A 13 -17.75 -12.17 -17.92
C GLN A 13 -18.83 -12.68 -16.96
N ASP A 14 -18.67 -13.90 -16.44
CA ASP A 14 -19.63 -14.50 -15.51
C ASP A 14 -19.68 -13.76 -14.18
N LEU A 15 -18.52 -13.29 -13.71
CA LEU A 15 -18.44 -12.43 -12.54
C LEU A 15 -19.23 -11.13 -12.74
N LEU A 16 -19.06 -10.46 -13.89
CA LEU A 16 -19.83 -9.25 -14.20
C LEU A 16 -21.32 -9.55 -14.36
N ASP A 17 -21.69 -10.64 -15.03
CA ASP A 17 -23.08 -11.05 -15.16
C ASP A 17 -23.75 -11.20 -13.79
N PHE A 18 -23.05 -11.82 -12.84
CA PHE A 18 -23.56 -11.95 -11.49
C PHE A 18 -23.60 -10.61 -10.74
N ALA A 19 -22.52 -9.83 -10.77
CA ALA A 19 -22.44 -8.53 -10.12
C ALA A 19 -23.56 -7.59 -10.57
N PHE A 20 -23.82 -7.48 -11.87
CA PHE A 20 -24.91 -6.67 -12.43
C PHE A 20 -26.31 -7.20 -12.10
N SER A 21 -26.44 -8.49 -11.74
CA SER A 21 -27.73 -9.07 -11.35
C SER A 21 -28.12 -8.78 -9.89
N VAL A 22 -27.16 -8.44 -9.03
CA VAL A 22 -27.38 -8.26 -7.58
C VAL A 22 -27.05 -6.87 -7.04
N CYS A 23 -26.18 -6.12 -7.72
CA CYS A 23 -25.74 -4.80 -7.28
C CYS A 23 -26.55 -3.67 -7.93
N ASP A 24 -26.68 -2.55 -7.22
CA ASP A 24 -27.39 -1.36 -7.69
C ASP A 24 -26.45 -0.40 -8.46
N GLN A 25 -25.16 -0.43 -8.10
CA GLN A 25 -24.17 0.51 -8.59
C GLN A 25 -22.81 -0.18 -8.76
N PHE A 26 -21.98 0.43 -9.59
CA PHE A 26 -20.55 0.16 -9.64
C PHE A 26 -19.78 1.47 -9.62
N ILE A 27 -18.51 1.40 -9.25
CA ILE A 27 -17.61 2.54 -9.23
C ILE A 27 -16.38 2.29 -10.08
N VAL A 28 -15.77 3.39 -10.53
CA VAL A 28 -14.38 3.42 -10.97
C VAL A 28 -13.74 4.71 -10.50
N VAL A 29 -12.41 4.73 -10.42
CA VAL A 29 -11.65 5.80 -9.76
C VAL A 29 -10.66 6.44 -10.72
N ILE A 30 -10.57 7.77 -10.68
CA ILE A 30 -9.50 8.54 -11.32
C ILE A 30 -8.69 9.25 -10.25
N ARG A 31 -7.44 8.81 -10.08
CA ARG A 31 -6.41 9.49 -9.33
C ARG A 31 -5.91 10.73 -10.08
N LYS A 32 -5.86 11.88 -9.40
CA LYS A 32 -5.45 13.16 -9.99
C LYS A 32 -3.94 13.28 -10.21
N ASP A 33 -3.16 12.53 -9.44
CA ASP A 33 -1.70 12.49 -9.53
C ASP A 33 -1.19 11.61 -10.69
N ILE A 34 -2.09 10.91 -11.40
CA ILE A 34 -1.77 10.04 -12.53
C ILE A 34 -2.57 10.52 -13.76
N ASN A 35 -1.86 10.82 -14.86
CA ASN A 35 -2.52 11.16 -16.12
C ASN A 35 -3.31 9.97 -16.67
N ILE A 36 -4.48 10.23 -17.26
CA ILE A 36 -5.27 9.22 -17.97
C ILE A 36 -4.97 9.26 -19.48
N THR A 37 -5.08 8.10 -20.14
CA THR A 37 -5.02 8.05 -21.60
C THR A 37 -6.34 8.48 -22.25
N LYS A 38 -6.32 8.60 -23.58
CA LYS A 38 -7.55 8.78 -24.37
C LYS A 38 -8.51 7.61 -24.22
N ASP A 39 -8.00 6.40 -24.02
CA ASP A 39 -8.83 5.20 -23.86
C ASP A 39 -9.61 5.26 -22.54
N ALA A 40 -8.93 5.54 -21.43
CA ALA A 40 -9.59 5.76 -20.14
C ALA A 40 -10.63 6.91 -20.20
N SER A 41 -10.31 7.99 -20.91
CA SER A 41 -11.25 9.10 -21.14
C SER A 41 -12.48 8.65 -21.93
N ALA A 42 -12.29 7.87 -23.00
CA ALA A 42 -13.38 7.34 -23.83
C ALA A 42 -14.27 6.35 -23.06
N VAL A 43 -13.71 5.57 -22.13
CA VAL A 43 -14.50 4.72 -21.23
C VAL A 43 -15.44 5.57 -20.37
N LEU A 44 -14.93 6.62 -19.73
CA LEU A 44 -15.75 7.52 -18.91
C LEU A 44 -16.83 8.24 -19.72
N GLU A 45 -16.52 8.67 -20.94
CA GLU A 45 -17.50 9.27 -21.86
C GLU A 45 -18.60 8.26 -22.25
N SER A 46 -18.21 7.02 -22.55
CA SER A 46 -19.15 5.95 -22.90
C SER A 46 -20.07 5.59 -21.73
N LEU A 47 -19.55 5.63 -20.50
CA LEU A 47 -20.32 5.35 -19.28
C LEU A 47 -21.14 6.55 -18.78
N ALA A 48 -20.90 7.75 -19.28
CA ALA A 48 -21.55 8.99 -18.82
C ALA A 48 -23.09 8.93 -18.74
N PRO A 49 -23.81 8.26 -19.66
CA PRO A 49 -25.27 8.12 -19.57
C PRO A 49 -25.77 7.39 -18.30
N PHE A 50 -24.91 6.58 -17.67
CA PHE A 50 -25.24 5.79 -16.48
C PHE A 50 -24.71 6.43 -15.19
N LEU A 51 -24.11 7.62 -15.28
CA LEU A 51 -23.49 8.30 -14.15
C LEU A 51 -24.56 8.77 -13.15
N ILE A 52 -24.42 8.35 -11.90
CA ILE A 52 -25.23 8.80 -10.77
C ILE A 52 -24.57 10.03 -10.13
N ALA A 53 -23.29 9.93 -9.82
CA ALA A 53 -22.53 10.99 -9.17
C ALA A 53 -21.03 10.82 -9.41
N LYS A 54 -20.29 11.92 -9.27
CA LYS A 54 -18.84 11.90 -9.10
C LYS A 54 -18.48 12.65 -7.81
N ARG A 55 -17.52 12.13 -7.05
CA ARG A 55 -17.13 12.69 -5.75
C ARG A 55 -15.62 12.74 -5.62
N GLU A 56 -15.10 13.79 -5.01
CA GLU A 56 -13.71 13.84 -4.58
C GLU A 56 -13.58 13.14 -3.22
N GLN A 57 -12.76 12.09 -3.16
CA GLN A 57 -12.65 11.23 -1.98
C GLN A 57 -11.20 10.77 -1.77
N PHE A 58 -10.82 10.62 -0.50
CA PHE A 58 -9.56 9.96 -0.11
C PHE A 58 -9.74 8.48 0.17
N GLU A 59 -10.97 7.97 0.10
CA GLU A 59 -11.29 6.59 0.42
C GLU A 59 -12.41 6.10 -0.50
N TRP A 60 -12.26 4.86 -0.94
CA TRP A 60 -13.25 4.09 -1.68
C TRP A 60 -13.10 2.61 -1.29
N PRO A 61 -14.01 1.72 -1.68
CA PRO A 61 -13.91 0.30 -1.36
C PRO A 61 -12.52 -0.26 -1.66
N GLY A 62 -11.83 -0.73 -0.63
CA GLY A 62 -10.52 -1.38 -0.74
C GLY A 62 -9.30 -0.46 -0.70
N THR A 63 -9.47 0.86 -0.77
CA THR A 63 -8.32 1.78 -0.83
C THR A 63 -8.56 3.08 -0.09
N ARG A 64 -7.54 3.51 0.66
CA ARG A 64 -7.49 4.81 1.32
C ARG A 64 -6.18 5.50 0.96
N LEU A 65 -6.29 6.65 0.31
CA LEU A 65 -5.17 7.53 0.06
C LEU A 65 -4.69 8.16 1.36
N GLY A 66 -3.38 8.39 1.46
CA GLY A 66 -2.80 9.18 2.54
C GLY A 66 -3.41 10.58 2.57
N THR A 67 -3.69 11.08 3.77
CA THR A 67 -4.15 12.44 4.00
C THR A 67 -3.00 13.27 4.58
N GLY A 68 -2.83 14.52 4.14
CA GLY A 68 -1.78 15.40 4.65
C GLY A 68 -0.78 15.79 3.56
N ARG A 69 0.48 16.01 3.93
CA ARG A 69 1.54 16.27 2.95
C ARG A 69 2.37 15.01 2.71
N ASP A 70 2.71 14.76 1.47
CA ASP A 70 3.66 13.72 1.13
C ASP A 70 5.10 14.12 1.54
N TYR A 71 6.04 13.22 1.26
CA TYR A 71 7.46 13.39 1.55
C TYR A 71 8.09 14.65 0.92
N PHE A 72 7.45 15.20 -0.12
CA PHE A 72 7.90 16.37 -0.86
C PHE A 72 7.08 17.61 -0.53
N GLY A 73 6.36 17.60 0.60
CA GLY A 73 5.53 18.71 1.04
C GLY A 73 4.29 18.96 0.16
N ARG A 74 3.97 18.07 -0.79
CA ARG A 74 2.77 18.20 -1.63
C ARG A 74 1.56 17.83 -0.81
N GLU A 75 0.53 18.66 -0.84
CA GLU A 75 -0.76 18.28 -0.28
C GLU A 75 -1.30 17.07 -1.04
N ALA A 76 -1.79 16.08 -0.29
CA ALA A 76 -2.44 14.92 -0.85
C ALA A 76 -3.71 15.36 -1.58
N GLU A 77 -3.83 14.96 -2.84
CA GLU A 77 -5.01 15.25 -3.63
C GLU A 77 -6.04 14.11 -3.51
N PRO A 78 -7.34 14.44 -3.40
CA PRO A 78 -8.38 13.42 -3.44
C PRO A 78 -8.50 12.83 -4.85
N ALA A 79 -8.83 11.55 -4.94
CA ALA A 79 -9.23 10.94 -6.20
C ALA A 79 -10.68 11.33 -6.56
N ILE A 80 -11.03 11.22 -7.83
CA ILE A 80 -12.41 11.36 -8.31
C ILE A 80 -13.00 9.98 -8.46
N VAL A 81 -13.98 9.65 -7.62
CA VAL A 81 -14.72 8.39 -7.69
C VAL A 81 -16.02 8.62 -8.44
N TYR A 82 -16.23 7.85 -9.49
CA TYR A 82 -17.44 7.88 -10.32
C TYR A 82 -18.36 6.75 -9.91
N TYR A 83 -19.60 7.08 -9.60
CA TYR A 83 -20.66 6.14 -9.24
C TYR A 83 -21.61 6.01 -10.42
N PHE A 84 -21.74 4.79 -10.94
CA PHE A 84 -22.59 4.47 -12.07
C PHE A 84 -23.69 3.51 -11.64
N LYS A 85 -24.85 3.62 -12.28
CA LYS A 85 -25.94 2.65 -12.13
C LYS A 85 -25.57 1.35 -12.85
N THR A 86 -25.88 0.20 -12.25
CA THR A 86 -25.85 -1.07 -12.99
C THR A 86 -26.94 -1.07 -14.07
N ASP A 87 -26.52 -1.27 -15.31
CA ASP A 87 -27.38 -1.30 -16.49
C ASP A 87 -26.81 -2.29 -17.53
N HIS A 88 -27.67 -2.86 -18.37
CA HIS A 88 -27.26 -3.80 -19.41
C HIS A 88 -26.26 -3.19 -20.39
N GLU A 89 -26.43 -1.93 -20.77
CA GLU A 89 -25.51 -1.27 -21.70
C GLU A 89 -24.21 -0.84 -21.02
N ALA A 90 -24.27 -0.43 -19.75
CA ALA A 90 -23.06 -0.21 -18.97
C ALA A 90 -22.21 -1.49 -18.89
N LYS A 91 -22.84 -2.65 -18.62
CA LYS A 91 -22.15 -3.95 -18.61
C LYS A 91 -21.46 -4.26 -19.94
N ARG A 92 -22.16 -4.02 -21.06
CA ARG A 92 -21.59 -4.24 -22.41
C ARG A 92 -20.33 -3.40 -22.60
N ILE A 93 -20.36 -2.13 -22.19
CA ILE A 93 -19.17 -1.25 -22.26
C ILE A 93 -18.01 -1.83 -21.43
N LEU A 94 -18.26 -2.26 -20.19
CA LEU A 94 -17.20 -2.85 -19.34
C LEU A 94 -16.56 -4.09 -19.98
N LEU A 95 -17.37 -4.95 -20.60
CA LEU A 95 -16.92 -6.17 -21.30
C LEU A 95 -16.20 -5.88 -22.63
N GLU A 96 -16.45 -4.73 -23.26
CA GLU A 96 -15.78 -4.32 -24.50
C GLU A 96 -14.39 -3.72 -24.24
N VAL A 97 -14.24 -2.99 -23.12
CA VAL A 97 -12.98 -2.28 -22.81
C VAL A 97 -11.99 -3.15 -22.03
N SER A 98 -12.46 -4.21 -21.39
CA SER A 98 -11.64 -5.07 -20.55
C SER A 98 -12.09 -6.53 -20.61
N ASN A 99 -11.13 -7.43 -20.38
CA ASN A 99 -11.34 -8.86 -20.26
C ASN A 99 -10.74 -9.43 -18.95
N SER A 100 -10.52 -8.56 -17.96
CA SER A 100 -9.80 -8.86 -16.71
C SER A 100 -10.26 -7.91 -15.60
N LEU A 101 -10.47 -8.43 -14.37
CA LEU A 101 -10.83 -7.57 -13.24
C LEU A 101 -9.65 -6.67 -12.83
N HIS A 102 -8.44 -7.20 -12.75
CA HIS A 102 -7.25 -6.45 -12.30
C HIS A 102 -6.69 -5.51 -13.37
N SER A 103 -7.19 -5.57 -14.61
CA SER A 103 -6.79 -4.63 -15.67
C SER A 103 -7.37 -3.22 -15.53
N TRP A 104 -8.35 -3.02 -14.64
CA TRP A 104 -8.93 -1.71 -14.32
C TRP A 104 -7.93 -0.86 -13.54
N MET A 105 -6.93 -0.34 -14.25
CA MET A 105 -5.76 0.35 -13.69
C MET A 105 -5.35 1.53 -14.58
N GLN A 106 -5.03 2.67 -13.95
CA GLN A 106 -4.52 3.83 -14.67
C GLN A 106 -3.07 3.56 -15.14
N PRO A 107 -2.66 4.15 -16.28
CA PRO A 107 -3.33 5.24 -17.00
C PRO A 107 -4.34 4.78 -18.06
N ASN A 108 -4.39 3.49 -18.38
CA ASN A 108 -5.09 2.99 -19.58
C ASN A 108 -6.59 2.79 -19.38
N LEU A 109 -7.02 2.45 -18.17
CA LEU A 109 -8.41 2.40 -17.74
C LEU A 109 -8.57 3.19 -16.43
N PRO A 110 -9.80 3.56 -16.05
CA PRO A 110 -10.08 3.95 -14.67
C PRO A 110 -9.69 2.85 -13.67
N GLU A 111 -9.29 3.23 -12.46
CA GLU A 111 -8.89 2.29 -11.41
C GLU A 111 -10.07 1.63 -10.71
N ASP A 112 -9.80 0.47 -10.12
CA ASP A 112 -10.54 -0.14 -9.02
C ASP A 112 -12.04 -0.35 -9.28
N LEU A 113 -12.38 -0.99 -10.42
CA LEU A 113 -13.75 -1.39 -10.74
C LEU A 113 -14.35 -2.23 -9.59
N SER A 114 -15.26 -1.64 -8.84
CA SER A 114 -15.89 -2.24 -7.65
C SER A 114 -17.41 -2.10 -7.72
N PHE A 115 -18.15 -3.00 -7.06
CA PHE A 115 -19.61 -3.02 -7.09
C PHE A 115 -20.21 -2.78 -5.71
N ILE A 116 -21.37 -2.13 -5.69
CA ILE A 116 -22.09 -1.69 -4.49
C ILE A 116 -23.53 -2.22 -4.53
N LYS A 117 -23.93 -2.88 -3.44
CA LYS A 117 -25.29 -3.40 -3.23
C LYS A 117 -25.88 -2.77 -1.96
N ASN A 118 -27.07 -2.19 -2.07
CA ASN A 118 -27.76 -1.51 -0.98
C ASN A 118 -26.87 -0.52 -0.22
N GLN A 119 -26.08 0.27 -0.96
CA GLN A 119 -25.10 1.26 -0.45
C GLN A 119 -23.86 0.67 0.25
N ASN A 120 -23.73 -0.65 0.34
CA ASN A 120 -22.55 -1.30 0.90
C ASN A 120 -21.68 -1.87 -0.23
N PRO A 121 -20.34 -1.85 -0.07
CA PRO A 121 -19.45 -2.59 -0.97
C PRO A 121 -19.86 -4.06 -1.06
N TRP A 122 -19.80 -4.62 -2.26
CA TRP A 122 -20.14 -6.02 -2.52
C TRP A 122 -18.99 -6.77 -3.19
N LEU A 123 -18.45 -6.22 -4.29
CA LEU A 123 -17.19 -6.66 -4.88
C LEU A 123 -16.21 -5.51 -4.76
N ILE A 124 -15.14 -5.73 -4.01
CA ILE A 124 -14.07 -4.78 -3.80
C ILE A 124 -12.88 -5.23 -4.63
N ASN A 125 -12.29 -4.31 -5.39
CA ASN A 125 -11.13 -4.57 -6.21
C ASN A 125 -10.15 -3.40 -6.13
N SER A 126 -8.96 -3.67 -5.58
CA SER A 126 -7.79 -2.79 -5.62
C SER A 126 -6.85 -3.32 -6.71
N SER A 127 -7.04 -2.87 -7.95
CA SER A 127 -6.38 -3.45 -9.13
C SER A 127 -4.86 -3.34 -9.07
N HIS A 128 -4.35 -2.21 -8.60
CA HIS A 128 -2.91 -1.94 -8.49
C HIS A 128 -2.22 -2.82 -7.44
N GLU A 129 -2.97 -3.35 -6.47
CA GLU A 129 -2.50 -4.31 -5.47
C GLU A 129 -2.80 -5.76 -5.88
N SER A 130 -3.56 -5.97 -6.96
CA SER A 130 -4.08 -7.29 -7.37
C SER A 130 -4.88 -7.99 -6.27
N VAL A 131 -5.60 -7.20 -5.47
CA VAL A 131 -6.43 -7.69 -4.36
C VAL A 131 -7.89 -7.49 -4.69
N SER A 132 -8.68 -8.55 -4.63
CA SER A 132 -10.14 -8.46 -4.77
C SER A 132 -10.85 -9.41 -3.82
N TYR A 133 -12.01 -8.98 -3.32
CA TYR A 133 -12.83 -9.79 -2.43
C TYR A 133 -14.30 -9.38 -2.47
N PHE A 134 -15.15 -10.32 -2.09
CA PHE A 134 -16.57 -10.10 -1.87
C PHE A 134 -16.86 -9.81 -0.41
N GLU A 135 -17.70 -8.81 -0.15
CA GLU A 135 -18.37 -8.56 1.13
C GLU A 135 -19.84 -8.98 1.04
N THR A 136 -20.10 -10.24 1.40
CA THR A 136 -21.47 -10.76 1.54
C THR A 136 -21.50 -11.89 2.57
N GLU A 137 -22.60 -11.94 3.31
CA GLU A 137 -22.96 -13.05 4.21
C GLU A 137 -24.19 -13.82 3.69
N ASP A 138 -24.73 -13.41 2.54
CA ASP A 138 -25.89 -14.05 1.92
C ASP A 138 -25.48 -15.42 1.36
N LYS A 139 -26.13 -16.47 1.85
CA LYS A 139 -25.78 -17.85 1.49
C LYS A 139 -26.04 -18.16 0.03
N ASP A 140 -27.10 -17.60 -0.56
CA ASP A 140 -27.46 -17.84 -1.95
C ASP A 140 -26.45 -17.14 -2.87
N GLU A 141 -25.97 -15.96 -2.47
CA GLU A 141 -24.89 -15.28 -3.19
C GLU A 141 -23.58 -16.02 -3.08
N ILE A 142 -23.21 -16.46 -1.87
CA ILE A 142 -22.00 -17.24 -1.65
C ILE A 142 -22.03 -18.50 -2.51
N GLU A 143 -23.14 -19.24 -2.54
CA GLU A 143 -23.29 -20.43 -3.37
C GLU A 143 -23.15 -20.08 -4.87
N LYS A 144 -23.76 -19.00 -5.34
CA LYS A 144 -23.61 -18.55 -6.74
C LYS A 144 -22.17 -18.17 -7.08
N ILE A 145 -21.46 -17.47 -6.19
CA ILE A 145 -20.05 -17.10 -6.39
C ILE A 145 -19.19 -18.37 -6.49
N MET A 146 -19.38 -19.32 -5.57
CA MET A 146 -18.65 -20.59 -5.56
C MET A 146 -18.94 -21.46 -6.79
N ASN A 147 -20.06 -21.22 -7.48
CA ASN A 147 -20.47 -21.91 -8.70
C ASN A 147 -20.07 -21.18 -9.99
N ILE A 148 -19.37 -20.04 -9.92
CA ILE A 148 -18.75 -19.44 -11.10
C ILE A 148 -17.56 -20.34 -11.48
N GLU A 149 -17.65 -20.95 -12.66
CA GLU A 149 -16.62 -21.86 -13.17
C GLU A 149 -15.25 -21.17 -13.22
N ASP A 150 -14.21 -21.87 -12.78
CA ASP A 150 -12.82 -21.43 -12.70
C ASP A 150 -12.53 -20.20 -11.81
N LEU A 151 -13.53 -19.60 -11.15
CA LEU A 151 -13.29 -18.51 -10.20
C LEU A 151 -12.63 -19.05 -8.92
N GLN A 152 -11.37 -18.67 -8.72
CA GLN A 152 -10.60 -19.09 -7.54
C GLN A 152 -10.94 -18.19 -6.34
N VAL A 153 -11.73 -18.71 -5.41
CA VAL A 153 -12.11 -18.00 -4.18
C VAL A 153 -11.72 -18.75 -2.92
N ARG A 154 -11.29 -18.01 -1.90
CA ARG A 154 -11.10 -18.50 -0.54
C ARG A 154 -12.02 -17.75 0.42
N THR A 155 -12.78 -18.51 1.19
CA THR A 155 -13.56 -17.97 2.32
C THR A 155 -12.63 -17.71 3.52
N ALA A 156 -13.01 -16.83 4.44
CA ALA A 156 -12.23 -16.64 5.68
C ALA A 156 -12.06 -17.96 6.46
N ASN A 157 -13.05 -18.85 6.41
CA ASN A 157 -12.97 -20.18 7.00
C ASN A 157 -12.02 -21.11 6.23
N SER A 158 -11.98 -21.04 4.89
CA SER A 158 -11.02 -21.81 4.11
C SER A 158 -9.62 -21.23 4.18
N ILE A 159 -9.42 -19.93 4.43
CA ILE A 159 -8.09 -19.35 4.73
C ILE A 159 -7.60 -19.84 6.10
N LYS A 160 -8.50 -19.92 7.10
CA LYS A 160 -8.20 -20.52 8.41
C LYS A 160 -7.88 -22.01 8.34
N ASN A 161 -8.45 -22.74 7.37
CA ASN A 161 -8.29 -24.20 7.23
C ASN A 161 -7.29 -24.62 6.14
N ASN A 162 -6.96 -23.78 5.15
CA ASN A 162 -5.87 -23.92 4.17
C ASN A 162 -4.74 -22.95 4.51
N ILE A 163 -4.10 -23.22 5.65
CA ILE A 163 -2.73 -22.79 5.90
C ILE A 163 -1.87 -23.35 4.74
N PRO A 164 -0.99 -22.57 4.10
CA PRO A 164 -0.17 -23.05 2.99
C PRO A 164 0.53 -24.36 3.35
N GLN A 165 0.30 -25.42 2.57
CA GLN A 165 1.21 -26.56 2.57
C GLN A 165 2.52 -26.08 1.93
N VAL A 166 3.54 -25.92 2.77
CA VAL A 166 4.91 -25.75 2.29
C VAL A 166 5.28 -27.05 1.58
N TYR A 167 5.46 -26.98 0.27
CA TYR A 167 6.14 -28.03 -0.49
C TYR A 167 7.55 -28.16 0.06
N THR A 168 7.81 -29.18 0.87
CA THR A 168 9.17 -29.55 1.26
C THR A 168 9.79 -30.35 0.12
N ASP A 169 10.17 -29.67 -0.96
CA ASP A 169 11.34 -30.12 -1.72
C ASP A 169 12.56 -29.50 -1.03
N ASP A 170 13.19 -30.29 -0.16
CA ASP A 170 14.57 -30.13 0.33
C ASP A 170 15.08 -28.70 0.58
N SER A 171 14.38 -27.90 1.41
CA SER A 171 14.84 -26.57 1.83
C SER A 171 15.08 -26.44 3.35
N PRO A 172 16.06 -25.60 3.75
CA PRO A 172 16.88 -25.79 4.95
C PRO A 172 16.12 -25.41 6.23
N ASN A 173 16.14 -26.29 7.24
CA ASN A 173 15.88 -26.01 8.66
C ASN A 173 15.12 -24.69 8.95
N MET A 174 13.86 -24.58 8.56
CA MET A 174 13.02 -23.44 8.96
C MET A 174 12.80 -23.53 10.47
N LYS A 175 13.58 -22.76 11.23
CA LYS A 175 13.49 -22.66 12.69
C LYS A 175 13.23 -21.22 13.09
N CYS A 176 12.49 -21.05 14.17
CA CYS A 176 12.33 -19.74 14.77
C CYS A 176 13.71 -19.19 15.15
N ILE A 177 14.04 -17.98 14.72
CA ILE A 177 15.32 -17.35 15.06
C ILE A 177 15.46 -17.07 16.56
N PHE A 178 14.35 -17.06 17.31
CA PHE A 178 14.32 -16.75 18.74
C PHE A 178 14.40 -18.01 19.62
N CYS A 179 13.52 -18.98 19.40
CA CYS A 179 13.43 -20.18 20.25
C CYS A 179 14.02 -21.44 19.61
N GLU A 180 14.55 -21.33 18.40
CA GLU A 180 15.08 -22.44 17.60
C GLU A 180 14.08 -23.59 17.32
N LYS A 181 12.81 -23.42 17.69
CA LYS A 181 11.74 -24.36 17.36
C LYS A 181 11.69 -24.50 15.84
N LYS A 182 11.91 -25.72 15.35
CA LYS A 182 11.65 -26.05 13.95
C LYS A 182 10.16 -25.92 13.67
N PHE A 183 9.81 -25.16 12.64
CA PHE A 183 8.44 -25.08 12.19
C PHE A 183 8.01 -26.43 11.62
N LYS A 184 6.79 -26.83 11.97
CA LYS A 184 6.14 -28.02 11.43
C LYS A 184 5.01 -27.59 10.50
N GLU A 185 4.62 -28.48 9.60
CA GLU A 185 3.42 -28.30 8.80
C GLU A 185 2.23 -27.93 9.71
N GLY A 186 1.53 -26.84 9.37
CA GLY A 186 0.43 -26.28 10.15
C GLY A 186 0.80 -25.22 11.20
N ASP A 187 2.09 -24.98 11.48
CA ASP A 187 2.51 -23.83 12.28
C ASP A 187 2.29 -22.52 11.47
N THR A 188 1.71 -21.49 12.09
CA THR A 188 1.60 -20.14 11.49
C THR A 188 2.90 -19.35 11.72
N VAL A 189 3.45 -18.77 10.65
CA VAL A 189 4.62 -17.88 10.67
C VAL A 189 4.28 -16.54 9.99
N PRO A 190 4.67 -15.39 10.55
CA PRO A 190 4.55 -14.09 9.88
C PRO A 190 5.46 -14.03 8.64
N GLU A 191 5.10 -13.20 7.67
CA GLU A 191 5.93 -12.93 6.48
C GLU A 191 7.31 -12.39 6.85
N SER A 192 8.34 -12.86 6.14
CA SER A 192 9.73 -12.44 6.29
C SER A 192 9.98 -11.11 5.59
N ASN A 193 10.77 -10.22 6.19
CA ASN A 193 11.26 -9.03 5.49
C ASN A 193 12.19 -9.43 4.33
N ALA A 194 11.95 -8.84 3.15
CA ALA A 194 12.38 -9.31 1.84
C ALA A 194 13.90 -9.35 1.56
N SER A 195 14.76 -8.98 2.49
CA SER A 195 16.22 -9.01 2.30
C SER A 195 16.92 -10.19 2.95
N GLU A 196 16.37 -10.78 4.02
CA GLU A 196 16.92 -11.95 4.72
C GLU A 196 15.76 -12.78 5.32
N ILE A 197 15.60 -14.04 4.90
CA ILE A 197 14.45 -14.88 5.29
C ILE A 197 14.61 -15.33 6.75
N TYR A 198 14.21 -14.48 7.69
CA TYR A 198 14.11 -14.83 9.10
C TYR A 198 12.67 -15.19 9.46
N PHE A 199 12.49 -16.31 10.14
CA PHE A 199 11.19 -16.78 10.61
C PHE A 199 11.06 -16.60 12.12
N VAL A 200 9.97 -15.98 12.55
CA VAL A 200 9.63 -15.80 13.97
C VAL A 200 8.34 -16.57 14.27
N CYS A 201 8.28 -17.32 15.38
CA CYS A 201 7.03 -18.00 15.75
C CYS A 201 6.09 -17.04 16.48
N LEU A 202 4.77 -17.22 16.31
CA LEU A 202 3.75 -16.39 16.97
C LEU A 202 3.96 -16.30 18.48
N ASN A 203 4.26 -17.43 19.14
CA ASN A 203 4.50 -17.43 20.59
C ASN A 203 5.64 -16.48 21.00
N CYS A 204 6.71 -16.36 20.21
CA CYS A 204 7.76 -15.40 20.54
C CYS A 204 7.34 -13.96 20.28
N MET A 205 6.56 -13.68 19.22
CA MET A 205 5.97 -12.35 19.01
C MET A 205 4.98 -11.96 20.11
N ASP A 206 4.12 -12.89 20.53
CA ASP A 206 3.14 -12.69 21.61
C ASP A 206 3.83 -12.39 22.94
N ASN A 207 5.05 -12.92 23.14
CA ASN A 207 5.92 -12.59 24.26
C ASN A 207 6.72 -11.29 24.06
N GLY A 208 6.39 -10.50 23.04
CA GLY A 208 6.98 -9.20 22.75
C GLY A 208 8.35 -9.25 22.05
N LEU A 209 8.84 -10.41 21.60
CA LEU A 209 10.14 -10.49 20.91
C LEU A 209 10.02 -10.01 19.47
N THR A 210 10.91 -9.08 19.09
CA THR A 210 11.01 -8.53 17.75
C THR A 210 12.47 -8.28 17.37
N VAL A 211 12.70 -7.94 16.09
CA VAL A 211 14.03 -7.62 15.54
C VAL A 211 14.17 -6.11 15.47
N CYS A 212 15.32 -5.59 15.91
CA CYS A 212 15.64 -4.18 15.81
C CYS A 212 15.90 -3.79 14.35
N ASN A 213 15.17 -2.78 13.87
CA ASN A 213 15.27 -2.27 12.50
C ASN A 213 16.64 -1.66 12.19
N GLU A 214 17.40 -1.24 13.21
CA GLU A 214 18.71 -0.60 13.02
C GLU A 214 19.86 -1.63 13.04
N ASP A 215 19.93 -2.48 14.05
CA ASP A 215 21.09 -3.36 14.28
C ASP A 215 20.79 -4.85 14.12
N GLY A 216 19.56 -5.20 13.74
CA GLY A 216 19.11 -6.58 13.55
C GLY A 216 19.07 -7.41 14.82
N LYS A 217 19.31 -6.82 16.00
CA LYS A 217 19.31 -7.57 17.26
C LYS A 217 17.90 -7.88 17.73
N ILE A 218 17.79 -9.02 18.38
CA ILE A 218 16.57 -9.50 19.01
C ILE A 218 16.37 -8.77 20.33
N PHE A 219 15.18 -8.23 20.56
CA PHE A 219 14.82 -7.59 21.82
C PHE A 219 13.36 -7.82 22.16
N ASN A 220 12.99 -7.59 23.43
CA ASN A 220 11.60 -7.59 23.86
C ASN A 220 11.06 -6.16 23.85
N GLU A 221 10.13 -5.86 22.95
CA GLU A 221 9.53 -4.53 22.79
C GLU A 221 8.79 -4.08 24.05
N GLN A 222 8.17 -5.01 24.79
CA GLN A 222 7.47 -4.68 26.04
C GLN A 222 8.42 -4.21 27.15
N LEU A 223 9.72 -4.51 27.03
CA LEU A 223 10.74 -4.06 27.97
C LEU A 223 11.40 -2.73 27.56
N VAL A 224 11.12 -2.23 26.35
CA VAL A 224 11.63 -0.93 25.91
C VAL A 224 10.75 0.16 26.49
N ASN A 225 11.34 1.00 27.34
CA ASN A 225 10.65 2.18 27.83
C ASN A 225 10.60 3.25 26.71
N LYS A 226 9.43 3.38 26.09
CA LYS A 226 9.17 4.30 24.98
C LYS A 226 9.41 5.77 25.34
N ASP A 227 9.26 6.15 26.61
CA ASP A 227 9.53 7.52 27.09
C ASP A 227 11.02 7.91 26.98
N TYR A 228 11.93 6.93 26.84
CA TYR A 228 13.36 7.16 26.66
C TYR A 228 13.80 7.18 25.19
N LEU A 229 12.89 6.90 24.25
CA LEU A 229 13.15 6.99 22.81
C LEU A 229 12.99 8.44 22.36
N ILE A 230 13.98 9.26 22.72
CA ILE A 230 14.05 10.67 22.35
C ILE A 230 15.20 10.93 21.38
N ILE A 231 14.98 11.86 20.47
CA ILE A 231 16.02 12.36 19.55
C ILE A 231 17.02 13.19 20.35
N ASP A 232 18.30 12.84 20.30
CA ASP A 232 19.38 13.54 20.98
C ASP A 232 19.65 14.91 20.36
N LYS A 233 19.58 14.98 19.03
CA LYS A 233 19.84 16.21 18.29
C LYS A 233 18.97 16.28 17.04
N ILE A 234 18.00 17.19 17.05
CA ILE A 234 17.17 17.52 15.89
C ILE A 234 18.06 18.03 14.76
N GLN A 235 17.83 17.50 13.56
CA GLN A 235 18.50 17.90 12.33
C GLN A 235 17.61 18.86 11.56
N ILE A 236 18.22 19.92 11.06
CA ILE A 236 17.58 21.00 10.31
C ILE A 236 18.39 21.23 9.05
N LEU A 237 17.71 21.40 7.92
CA LEU A 237 18.30 21.90 6.68
C LEU A 237 17.34 22.88 6.02
N LYS A 238 17.51 24.16 6.32
CA LYS A 238 16.69 25.23 5.77
C LYS A 238 17.13 25.64 4.37
N ILE A 239 16.18 25.66 3.45
CA ILE A 239 16.27 26.29 2.13
C ILE A 239 15.15 27.31 2.06
N GLU A 240 15.53 28.59 2.00
CA GLU A 240 14.59 29.71 2.19
C GLU A 240 13.80 29.55 3.50
N GLU A 241 12.47 29.56 3.43
CA GLU A 241 11.58 29.40 4.58
C GLU A 241 11.23 27.94 4.90
N SER A 242 11.69 26.98 4.09
CA SER A 242 11.36 25.56 4.23
C SER A 242 12.48 24.78 4.91
N ASP A 243 12.17 23.94 5.91
CA ASP A 243 13.12 22.98 6.47
C ASP A 243 12.90 21.60 5.84
N LEU A 244 13.89 21.13 5.08
CA LEU A 244 13.82 19.87 4.36
C LEU A 244 13.83 18.64 5.28
N LEU A 245 14.09 18.79 6.58
CA LEU A 245 14.10 17.69 7.55
C LEU A 245 12.95 17.75 8.56
N GLU A 246 12.06 18.73 8.44
CA GLU A 246 10.94 18.93 9.36
C GLU A 246 9.99 17.74 9.38
N TYR A 247 9.67 17.19 8.20
CA TYR A 247 8.79 16.02 8.08
C TYR A 247 9.34 14.80 8.85
N ILE A 248 10.61 14.45 8.61
CA ILE A 248 11.27 13.33 9.29
C ILE A 248 11.35 13.58 10.79
N THR A 249 11.67 14.81 11.19
CA THR A 249 11.71 15.20 12.60
C THR A 249 10.36 15.05 13.27
N ASN A 250 9.28 15.52 12.64
CA ASN A 250 7.92 15.39 13.19
C ASN A 250 7.45 13.93 13.25
N LYS A 251 7.83 13.09 12.28
CA LYS A 251 7.58 11.63 12.32
C LYS A 251 8.19 10.99 13.56
N PHE A 252 9.42 11.36 13.91
CA PHE A 252 10.13 10.81 15.08
C PHE A 252 9.73 11.48 16.41
N ILE A 253 9.26 12.73 16.41
CA ILE A 253 8.76 13.39 17.63
C ILE A 253 7.37 12.88 18.01
N ASN A 254 6.48 12.71 17.03
CA ASN A 254 5.08 12.37 17.27
C ASN A 254 4.83 10.85 17.29
N MET A 255 5.85 10.03 17.57
CA MET A 255 5.86 8.59 17.29
C MET A 255 4.54 7.85 17.52
N GLU A 256 3.81 7.59 16.43
CA GLU A 256 2.81 6.51 16.35
C GLU A 256 3.47 5.16 16.01
N GLU A 257 4.72 5.17 15.49
CA GLU A 257 5.43 4.01 14.91
C GLU A 257 6.75 3.66 15.62
N GLY A 258 6.85 3.82 16.94
CA GLY A 258 8.02 3.38 17.73
C GLY A 258 8.26 1.87 17.82
N GLY A 259 7.59 1.08 16.97
CA GLY A 259 7.78 -0.36 16.89
C GLY A 259 9.12 -0.70 16.24
N GLY A 260 9.89 -1.57 16.87
CA GLY A 260 11.06 -2.18 16.21
C GLY A 260 12.42 -1.52 16.46
N VAL A 261 12.63 -0.69 17.48
CA VAL A 261 13.98 -0.29 17.92
C VAL A 261 14.27 -0.70 19.36
N CYS A 262 15.46 -1.25 19.61
CA CYS A 262 15.80 -1.87 20.89
C CYS A 262 16.37 -0.90 21.94
N SER A 263 16.75 0.31 21.54
CA SER A 263 17.42 1.27 22.42
C SER A 263 17.33 2.68 21.88
N LYS A 264 17.58 3.67 22.76
CA LYS A 264 17.75 5.08 22.39
C LYS A 264 18.83 5.29 21.32
N LYS A 265 19.94 4.52 21.39
CA LYS A 265 21.00 4.58 20.38
C LYS A 265 20.46 4.17 19.01
N CYS A 266 19.80 3.02 18.92
CA CYS A 266 19.22 2.53 17.68
C CYS A 266 18.13 3.47 17.13
N PHE A 267 17.34 4.06 18.02
CA PHE A 267 16.35 5.06 17.65
C PHE A 267 16.97 6.31 17.00
N ASN A 268 18.05 6.83 17.60
CA ASN A 268 18.78 7.97 17.04
C ASN A 268 19.49 7.63 15.73
N SER A 269 20.09 6.44 15.60
CA SER A 269 20.68 6.00 14.34
C SER A 269 19.62 5.88 13.24
N LEU A 270 18.46 5.30 13.54
CA LEU A 270 17.35 5.18 12.59
C LEU A 270 16.85 6.56 12.13
N TYR A 271 16.72 7.52 13.05
CA TYR A 271 16.39 8.92 12.71
C TYR A 271 17.40 9.54 11.74
N ILE A 272 18.70 9.37 12.00
CA ILE A 272 19.76 9.90 11.14
C ILE A 272 19.75 9.22 9.76
N ASN A 273 19.51 7.90 9.72
CA ASN A 273 19.37 7.14 8.48
C ASN A 273 18.18 7.64 7.65
N ASP A 274 17.00 7.84 8.26
CA ASP A 274 15.82 8.41 7.58
C ASP A 274 16.10 9.82 7.04
N CYS A 275 16.81 10.66 7.81
CA CYS A 275 17.23 11.99 7.32
C CYS A 275 18.16 11.89 6.11
N ILE A 276 19.14 10.98 6.12
CA ILE A 276 20.06 10.79 4.99
C ILE A 276 19.29 10.34 3.75
N MET A 277 18.42 9.34 3.90
CA MET A 277 17.60 8.83 2.81
C MET A 277 16.72 9.94 2.21
N HIS A 278 16.15 10.81 3.04
CA HIS A 278 15.39 12.00 2.63
C HIS A 278 16.17 12.96 1.76
N LEU A 279 17.37 13.33 2.21
CA LEU A 279 18.21 14.22 1.42
C LEU A 279 18.72 13.56 0.14
N GLN A 280 18.97 12.25 0.15
CA GLN A 280 19.34 11.50 -1.07
C GLN A 280 18.20 11.48 -2.10
N THR A 281 16.94 11.39 -1.66
CA THR A 281 15.80 11.49 -2.56
C THR A 281 15.75 12.86 -3.24
N TYR A 282 15.93 13.96 -2.49
CA TYR A 282 16.00 15.29 -3.09
C TYR A 282 17.18 15.44 -4.05
N LEU A 283 18.35 14.90 -3.71
CA LEU A 283 19.51 14.93 -4.59
C LEU A 283 19.21 14.22 -5.92
N ALA A 284 18.59 13.03 -5.86
CA ALA A 284 18.18 12.30 -7.06
C ALA A 284 17.17 13.09 -7.89
N LEU A 285 16.20 13.76 -7.26
CA LEU A 285 15.20 14.58 -7.96
C LEU A 285 15.82 15.80 -8.64
N VAL A 286 16.79 16.45 -8.02
CA VAL A 286 17.52 17.59 -8.60
C VAL A 286 18.20 17.20 -9.91
N SER A 287 18.74 15.98 -9.99
CA SER A 287 19.40 15.46 -11.19
C SER A 287 18.42 15.01 -12.30
N MET A 288 17.10 15.09 -12.11
CA MET A 288 16.12 14.75 -13.13
C MET A 288 15.73 15.97 -13.97
N ASP A 289 15.83 15.88 -15.31
CA ASP A 289 15.51 16.96 -16.26
C ASP A 289 14.00 17.32 -16.38
N LYS A 290 13.12 16.62 -15.66
CA LYS A 290 11.67 16.88 -15.72
C LYS A 290 11.23 17.85 -14.61
N GLU A 291 10.42 18.84 -14.96
CA GLU A 291 9.68 19.65 -13.99
C GLU A 291 8.84 18.74 -13.08
N SER A 292 8.89 19.01 -11.77
CA SER A 292 8.09 18.29 -10.78
C SER A 292 6.76 19.02 -10.60
N THR A 293 5.71 18.30 -10.22
CA THR A 293 4.47 18.93 -9.76
C THR A 293 4.57 19.51 -8.34
N SER A 294 5.67 19.26 -7.62
CA SER A 294 5.92 19.82 -6.29
C SER A 294 6.59 21.20 -6.40
N ASP A 295 5.95 22.23 -5.83
CA ASP A 295 6.52 23.57 -5.65
C ASP A 295 7.82 23.51 -4.85
N LEU A 296 7.88 22.68 -3.81
CA LEU A 296 9.09 22.46 -3.01
C LEU A 296 10.22 21.87 -3.85
N THR A 297 9.93 20.85 -4.66
CA THR A 297 10.94 20.24 -5.55
C THR A 297 11.43 21.24 -6.61
N ASN A 298 10.54 22.04 -7.19
CA ASN A 298 10.92 23.07 -8.17
C ASN A 298 11.75 24.19 -7.51
N MET A 299 11.40 24.61 -6.29
CA MET A 299 12.20 25.55 -5.48
C MET A 299 13.60 24.99 -5.21
N ILE A 300 13.70 23.74 -4.78
CA ILE A 300 14.98 23.06 -4.53
C ILE A 300 15.81 23.01 -5.81
N LYS A 301 15.23 22.64 -6.96
CA LYS A 301 15.91 22.63 -8.28
C LYS A 301 16.44 24.00 -8.70
N GLY A 302 15.67 25.06 -8.43
CA GLY A 302 16.06 26.43 -8.74
C GLY A 302 17.13 27.00 -7.80
N TYR A 303 17.42 26.34 -6.68
CA TYR A 303 18.31 26.87 -5.65
C TYR A 303 19.78 26.67 -6.02
N LYS A 304 20.55 27.77 -5.99
CA LYS A 304 21.96 27.76 -6.40
C LYS A 304 22.79 26.87 -5.46
N ASN A 305 23.59 25.98 -6.04
CA ASN A 305 24.49 25.05 -5.34
C ASN A 305 23.76 24.02 -4.44
N ILE A 306 22.48 23.74 -4.69
CA ILE A 306 21.68 22.84 -3.85
C ILE A 306 22.29 21.44 -3.71
N GLU A 307 22.87 20.88 -4.78
CA GLU A 307 23.51 19.56 -4.75
C GLU A 307 24.66 19.52 -3.73
N ASN A 308 25.49 20.56 -3.70
CA ASN A 308 26.59 20.67 -2.74
C ASN A 308 26.07 20.82 -1.30
N ILE A 309 24.98 21.57 -1.10
CA ILE A 309 24.36 21.75 0.21
C ILE A 309 23.82 20.41 0.73
N LEU A 310 23.05 19.70 -0.10
CA LEU A 310 22.50 18.38 0.22
C LEU A 310 23.61 17.38 0.53
N MET A 311 24.63 17.28 -0.35
CA MET A 311 25.77 16.38 -0.17
C MET A 311 26.57 16.68 1.11
N ASN A 312 26.82 17.96 1.41
CA ASN A 312 27.50 18.35 2.64
C ASN A 312 26.69 17.94 3.88
N LYS A 313 25.37 18.14 3.87
CA LYS A 313 24.53 17.74 4.99
C LYS A 313 24.46 16.21 5.13
N ILE A 314 24.35 15.46 4.04
CA ILE A 314 24.41 13.98 4.05
C ILE A 314 25.73 13.51 4.66
N ASN A 315 26.86 14.09 4.25
CA ASN A 315 28.17 13.72 4.78
C ASN A 315 28.31 14.06 6.27
N GLU A 316 27.79 15.21 6.70
CA GLU A 316 27.69 15.56 8.13
C GLU A 316 26.88 14.49 8.89
N LEU A 317 25.69 14.13 8.39
CA LEU A 317 24.81 13.15 9.02
C LEU A 317 25.47 11.77 9.17
N LYS A 318 26.21 11.32 8.15
CA LYS A 318 26.97 10.05 8.21
C LYS A 318 28.01 10.01 9.33
N THR A 319 28.53 11.16 9.77
CA THR A 319 29.48 11.19 10.89
C THR A 319 28.83 10.79 12.22
N TYR A 320 27.52 11.00 12.39
CA TYR A 320 26.80 10.60 13.60
C TYR A 320 26.53 9.09 13.66
N LEU A 321 26.58 8.38 12.53
CA LEU A 321 26.41 6.93 12.46
C LEU A 321 27.72 6.16 12.74
N SER A 322 28.86 6.85 12.76
CA SER A 322 30.18 6.26 12.92
C SER A 322 30.61 6.07 14.39
N TYR A 323 29.68 6.26 15.36
CA TYR A 323 29.90 6.20 16.82
C TYR A 323 28.94 5.22 17.53
#